data_AF-A0A971R918-F1
#
_entry.id   AF-A0A971R918-F1
#
_cell.length_a   1.000
_cell.length_b   1.000
_cell.length_c   1.000
_cell.angle_alpha   90.00
_cell.angle_beta   90.00
_cell.angle_gamma   90.00
#
_symmetry.space_group_name_H-M   'P 1'
#
loop_
_entity.id
_entity.type
_entity.pdbx_description
1 polymer ?
#
loop_
_entity_poly.entity_id
_entity_poly.type
_entity_poly.pdbx_seq_one_letter_code
_entity_poly.pdbx_strand_id
1 'polypeptide(L)'
;SRWLARAAELPLVEPIDGDNAASFMVQAFAWSEAIGLPVIVRVTPSLVGRRCVAAPPWELPPSHKQFAHRENRWVVLPATVVARRRTLHRKLRLMRHSLEASPYDRATLRGSLGVLAVGAAYAKVVDLLGDAERDCSLLGLTSVHPLPEEALKLWLGHCSRVLVLEEGGPFVEHGLRALAQRAHLRTQIAGRQDHVLPEEGELSGRDIAMALRRLDPSIALPVPETLAREMPSTAGLCPQCLYAPAFAALAAAMHRTGGRRRYLVTGETGCMVRAHGSAVRLDVKLSLGASLGLALGLAEATERQRVVALVGDSSFFHSEVTALPLVIDRGLDLTVVVLDNGLTGLTGGQPHPGSAPQGRPTRLADCCRAMGIEPTVVVMASDGQQALESTLATALTQPGVRMVVLEAPCPRYNPLEVERL
;
A
#
# COMPACT_ATOMS: atom_id res chain seq x y z
N SER A 1 3.66 3.57 5.05
CA SER A 1 5.09 3.97 4.94
C SER A 1 5.57 4.45 6.29
N ARG A 2 6.80 4.10 6.71
CA ARG A 2 7.40 4.57 7.97
C ARG A 2 7.53 6.11 8.02
N TRP A 3 7.91 6.72 6.90
CA TRP A 3 8.04 8.17 6.76
C TRP A 3 6.70 8.90 6.91
N LEU A 4 5.61 8.37 6.33
CA LEU A 4 4.28 8.96 6.48
C LEU A 4 3.79 8.88 7.93
N ALA A 5 4.05 7.78 8.64
CA ALA A 5 3.71 7.66 10.07
C ALA A 5 4.46 8.71 10.90
N ARG A 6 5.76 8.91 10.63
CA ARG A 6 6.57 9.94 11.29
C ARG A 6 6.05 11.35 10.99
N ALA A 7 5.71 11.64 9.73
CA ALA A 7 5.16 12.93 9.34
C ALA A 7 3.79 13.21 9.98
N ALA A 8 2.96 12.18 10.13
CA ALA A 8 1.68 12.23 10.81
C ALA A 8 1.79 12.24 12.36
N GLU A 9 2.99 12.07 12.92
CA GLU A 9 3.22 11.93 14.36
C GLU A 9 2.39 10.78 14.99
N LEU A 10 2.27 9.66 14.26
CA LEU A 10 1.52 8.48 14.69
C LEU A 10 2.45 7.31 14.99
N PRO A 11 2.22 6.57 16.11
CA PRO A 11 2.95 5.35 16.39
C PRO A 11 2.91 4.36 15.23
N LEU A 12 4.02 3.69 14.97
CA LEU A 12 4.14 2.63 13.97
C LEU A 12 4.91 1.45 14.54
N VAL A 13 4.34 0.26 14.35
CA VAL A 13 4.89 -1.00 14.82
C VAL A 13 4.81 -2.06 13.71
N GLU A 14 5.72 -3.03 13.72
CA GLU A 14 5.84 -4.06 12.68
C GLU A 14 6.01 -5.45 13.30
N PRO A 15 5.15 -6.43 13.00
CA PRO A 15 5.35 -7.79 13.50
C PRO A 15 6.60 -8.42 12.86
N ILE A 16 7.38 -9.13 13.67
CA ILE A 16 8.64 -9.77 13.27
C ILE A 16 8.47 -11.19 12.69
N ASP A 17 7.37 -11.85 13.02
CA ASP A 17 6.99 -13.18 12.53
C ASP A 17 5.46 -13.30 12.37
N GLY A 18 5.03 -14.40 11.76
CA GLY A 18 3.61 -14.69 11.59
C GLY A 18 2.96 -15.28 12.85
N ASP A 19 3.74 -16.00 13.67
CA ASP A 19 3.24 -16.72 14.84
C ASP A 19 2.58 -15.76 15.85
N ASN A 20 3.23 -14.64 16.15
CA ASN A 20 2.72 -13.64 17.09
C ASN A 20 1.97 -12.48 16.42
N ALA A 21 1.80 -12.49 15.09
CA ALA A 21 1.18 -11.35 14.39
C ALA A 21 -0.25 -11.07 14.88
N ALA A 22 -1.02 -12.12 15.21
CA ALA A 22 -2.38 -11.98 15.71
C ALA A 22 -2.42 -11.38 17.12
N SER A 23 -1.60 -11.87 18.06
CA SER A 23 -1.52 -11.31 19.41
C SER A 23 -0.89 -9.92 19.44
N PHE A 24 0.05 -9.64 18.54
CA PHE A 24 0.61 -8.32 18.33
C PHE A 24 -0.44 -7.31 17.88
N MET A 25 -1.40 -7.72 17.05
CA MET A 25 -2.53 -6.86 16.67
C MET A 25 -3.40 -6.53 17.89
N VAL A 26 -3.68 -7.50 18.76
CA VAL A 26 -4.40 -7.25 20.03
C VAL A 26 -3.65 -6.23 20.89
N GLN A 27 -2.33 -6.39 21.02
CA GLN A 27 -1.48 -5.43 21.74
C GLN A 27 -1.50 -4.03 21.09
N ALA A 28 -1.52 -3.93 19.76
CA ALA A 28 -1.61 -2.66 19.06
C ALA A 28 -2.92 -1.92 19.37
N PHE A 29 -4.05 -2.64 19.47
CA PHE A 29 -5.30 -2.06 19.96
C PHE A 29 -5.19 -1.58 21.41
N ALA A 30 -4.59 -2.39 22.30
CA ALA A 30 -4.38 -2.01 23.69
C ALA A 30 -3.51 -0.74 23.82
N TRP A 31 -2.43 -0.62 23.04
CA TRP A 31 -1.62 0.61 22.98
C TRP A 31 -2.42 1.79 22.45
N SER A 32 -3.21 1.61 21.39
CA SER A 32 -4.07 2.65 20.81
C SER A 32 -5.08 3.18 21.82
N GLU A 33 -5.76 2.31 22.56
CA GLU A 33 -6.73 2.68 23.60
C GLU A 33 -6.03 3.41 24.77
N ALA A 34 -4.87 2.91 25.22
CA ALA A 34 -4.14 3.48 26.34
C ALA A 34 -3.66 4.93 26.07
N ILE A 35 -3.15 5.21 24.87
CA ILE A 35 -2.65 6.55 24.52
C ILE A 35 -3.71 7.41 23.82
N GLY A 36 -4.82 6.81 23.37
CA GLY A 36 -5.87 7.45 22.59
C GLY A 36 -5.35 8.06 21.28
N LEU A 37 -4.52 7.32 20.55
CA LEU A 37 -4.04 7.64 19.19
C LEU A 37 -4.10 6.38 18.32
N PRO A 38 -4.37 6.52 17.01
CA PRO A 38 -4.19 5.40 16.09
C PRO A 38 -2.75 4.86 16.15
N VAL A 39 -2.61 3.54 16.24
CA VAL A 39 -1.34 2.83 16.08
C VAL A 39 -1.32 2.18 14.71
N ILE A 40 -0.31 2.49 13.90
CA ILE A 40 -0.14 1.92 12.57
C ILE A 40 0.60 0.59 12.69
N VAL A 41 -0.07 -0.52 12.38
CA VAL A 41 0.60 -1.81 12.20
C VAL A 41 0.98 -1.95 10.74
N ARG A 42 2.27 -1.92 10.42
CA ARG A 42 2.75 -2.10 9.05
C ARG A 42 3.08 -3.57 8.80
N VAL A 43 2.47 -4.12 7.76
CA VAL A 43 2.76 -5.47 7.24
C VAL A 43 3.44 -5.35 5.86
N THR A 44 4.39 -6.24 5.58
CA THR A 44 5.08 -6.30 4.28
C THR A 44 4.67 -7.56 3.51
N PRO A 45 4.85 -7.61 2.17
CA PRO A 45 4.57 -8.82 1.39
C PRO A 45 5.31 -10.06 1.90
N SER A 46 6.47 -9.87 2.52
CA SER A 46 7.28 -10.93 3.10
C SER A 46 6.63 -11.56 4.35
N LEU A 47 5.81 -10.81 5.08
CA LEU A 47 5.00 -11.36 6.16
C LEU A 47 3.79 -12.11 5.59
N VAL A 48 3.05 -11.46 4.68
CA VAL A 48 1.79 -11.98 4.11
C VAL A 48 1.99 -13.31 3.37
N GLY A 49 3.16 -13.51 2.75
CA GLY A 49 3.49 -14.75 2.05
C GLY A 49 3.79 -15.95 2.97
N ARG A 50 3.94 -15.76 4.28
CA ARG A 50 4.31 -16.84 5.21
C ARG A 50 3.07 -17.55 5.75
N ARG A 51 3.18 -18.87 5.86
CA ARG A 51 2.21 -19.72 6.57
C ARG A 51 2.74 -20.00 7.97
N CYS A 52 1.91 -19.80 8.97
CA CYS A 52 2.25 -19.94 10.37
C CYS A 52 1.03 -20.43 11.16
N VAL A 53 1.28 -20.92 12.38
CA VAL A 53 0.23 -21.19 13.36
C VAL A 53 0.18 -20.00 14.30
N ALA A 54 -0.94 -19.28 14.33
CA ALA A 54 -1.09 -18.12 15.19
C ALA A 54 -1.05 -18.53 16.67
N ALA A 55 -0.32 -17.78 17.49
CA ALA A 55 -0.25 -17.95 18.93
C ALA A 55 -1.26 -17.05 19.65
N PRO A 56 -2.01 -17.57 20.65
CA PRO A 56 -2.94 -16.76 21.43
C PRO A 56 -2.20 -15.76 22.35
N PRO A 57 -2.88 -14.71 22.84
CA PRO A 57 -4.29 -14.37 22.60
C PRO A 57 -4.47 -13.54 21.32
N TRP A 58 -5.46 -13.89 20.50
CA TRP A 58 -5.91 -13.07 19.35
C TRP A 58 -7.30 -12.46 19.57
N GLU A 59 -7.86 -12.64 20.76
CA GLU A 59 -9.14 -12.07 21.15
C GLU A 59 -8.96 -10.59 21.51
N LEU A 60 -9.78 -9.73 20.90
CA LEU A 60 -9.81 -8.32 21.23
C LEU A 60 -10.55 -8.09 22.55
N PRO A 61 -10.10 -7.12 23.38
CA PRO A 61 -10.87 -6.72 24.55
C PRO A 61 -12.27 -6.22 24.11
N PRO A 62 -13.30 -6.38 24.96
CA PRO A 62 -14.64 -5.92 24.64
C PRO A 62 -14.65 -4.42 24.28
N SER A 63 -15.28 -4.07 23.15
CA SER A 63 -15.40 -2.67 22.75
C SER A 63 -16.48 -1.95 23.55
N HIS A 64 -16.16 -0.76 24.06
CA HIS A 64 -17.16 0.16 24.57
C HIS A 64 -17.87 0.83 23.40
N LYS A 65 -18.96 0.22 22.90
CA LYS A 65 -19.77 0.71 21.76
C LYS A 65 -20.62 1.95 22.11
N GLN A 66 -20.06 2.89 22.87
CA GLN A 66 -20.72 4.12 23.28
C GLN A 66 -19.80 5.31 23.01
N PHE A 67 -20.33 6.32 22.32
CA PHE A 67 -19.61 7.57 22.13
C PHE A 67 -19.65 8.38 23.43
N ALA A 68 -18.54 8.40 24.17
CA ALA A 68 -18.43 9.29 25.32
C ALA A 68 -18.33 10.75 24.87
N HIS A 69 -19.36 11.55 25.10
CA HIS A 69 -19.35 12.98 24.80
C HIS A 69 -18.34 13.69 25.72
N ARG A 70 -17.30 14.26 25.11
CA ARG A 70 -16.29 15.06 25.80
C ARG A 70 -16.01 16.31 24.98
N GLU A 71 -16.10 17.46 25.62
CA GLU A 71 -15.95 18.75 24.94
C GLU A 71 -14.61 18.81 24.18
N ASN A 72 -14.69 19.13 22.89
CA ASN A 72 -13.54 19.31 22.01
C ASN A 72 -12.54 18.13 21.98
N ARG A 73 -12.90 16.91 22.39
CA ARG A 73 -11.95 15.77 22.54
C ARG A 73 -11.06 15.53 21.31
N TRP A 74 -11.66 15.65 20.12
CA TRP A 74 -11.00 15.46 18.82
C TRP A 74 -11.12 16.68 17.91
N VAL A 75 -11.55 17.82 18.47
CA VAL A 75 -11.65 19.09 17.73
C VAL A 75 -10.38 19.89 17.99
N VAL A 76 -9.66 20.17 16.91
CA VAL A 76 -8.48 21.05 16.94
C VAL A 76 -8.90 22.42 16.43
N LEU A 77 -8.87 23.41 17.31
CA LEU A 77 -9.21 24.80 16.98
C LEU A 77 -7.94 25.66 16.99
N PRO A 78 -7.89 26.78 16.25
CA PRO A 78 -6.76 27.71 16.30
C PRO A 78 -6.38 28.11 17.74
N ALA A 79 -7.37 28.36 18.60
CA ALA A 79 -7.14 28.72 20.01
C ALA A 79 -6.52 27.59 20.86
N THR A 80 -6.67 26.32 20.47
CA THR A 80 -6.21 25.16 21.26
C THR A 80 -5.08 24.37 20.60
N VAL A 81 -4.64 24.75 19.38
CA VAL A 81 -3.71 23.96 18.56
C VAL A 81 -2.38 23.67 19.27
N VAL A 82 -1.81 24.63 19.99
CA VAL A 82 -0.56 24.46 20.74
C VAL A 82 -0.74 23.47 21.90
N ALA A 83 -1.82 23.59 22.67
CA ALA A 83 -2.12 22.68 23.78
C ALA A 83 -2.40 21.25 23.28
N ARG A 84 -3.11 21.12 22.15
CA ARG A 84 -3.35 19.83 21.47
C ARG A 84 -2.05 19.22 20.98
N ARG A 85 -1.13 20.01 20.40
CA ARG A 85 0.19 19.52 19.97
C ARG A 85 1.06 19.05 21.15
N ARG A 86 1.07 19.79 22.27
CA ARG A 86 1.74 19.35 23.51
C ARG A 86 1.18 18.02 24.04
N THR A 87 -0.15 17.85 23.95
CA THR A 87 -0.83 16.60 24.33
C THR A 87 -0.39 15.44 23.43
N LEU A 88 -0.35 15.65 22.11
CA LEU A 88 0.14 14.66 21.15
C LEU A 88 1.59 14.24 21.46
N HIS A 89 2.49 15.19 21.67
CA HIS A 89 3.88 14.90 22.02
C HIS A 89 4.02 14.16 23.36
N ARG A 90 3.17 14.46 24.35
CA ARG A 90 3.12 13.69 25.60
C ARG A 90 2.69 12.23 25.35
N LYS A 91 1.67 12.02 24.53
CA LYS A 91 1.20 10.68 24.15
C LYS A 91 2.27 9.89 23.41
N LEU A 92 3.04 10.52 22.52
CA LEU A 92 4.19 9.87 21.86
C LEU A 92 5.30 9.49 22.85
N ARG A 93 5.56 10.30 23.87
CA ARG A 93 6.50 9.91 24.95
C ARG A 93 5.98 8.73 25.77
N LEU A 94 4.69 8.69 26.08
CA LEU A 94 4.07 7.54 26.74
C LEU A 94 4.17 6.28 25.87
N MET A 95 3.89 6.40 24.56
CA MET A 95 4.04 5.29 23.63
C MET A 95 5.48 4.78 23.59
N ARG A 96 6.48 5.67 23.53
CA ARG A 96 7.89 5.25 23.62
C ARG A 96 8.14 4.41 24.86
N HIS A 97 7.68 4.87 26.03
CA HIS A 97 7.86 4.12 27.27
C HIS A 97 7.19 2.74 27.23
N SER A 98 5.99 2.63 26.64
CA SER A 98 5.34 1.32 26.43
C SER A 98 6.13 0.41 25.50
N LEU A 99 6.80 0.97 24.48
CA LEU A 99 7.63 0.21 23.55
C LEU A 99 8.96 -0.24 24.16
N GLU A 100 9.56 0.52 25.09
CA GLU A 100 10.76 0.09 25.83
C GLU A 100 10.53 -1.24 26.60
N ALA A 101 9.29 -1.49 27.02
CA ALA A 101 8.88 -2.68 27.75
C ALA A 101 8.16 -3.72 26.88
N SER A 102 8.20 -3.57 25.55
CA SER A 102 7.47 -4.46 24.63
C SER A 102 8.06 -5.88 24.66
N PRO A 103 7.27 -6.91 24.99
CA PRO A 103 7.73 -8.30 24.94
C PRO A 103 7.85 -8.84 23.50
N TYR A 104 7.46 -8.03 22.50
CA TYR A 104 7.48 -8.41 21.09
C TYR A 104 8.81 -8.10 20.40
N ASP A 105 9.62 -7.22 20.98
CA ASP A 105 11.02 -7.06 20.59
C ASP A 105 11.82 -8.24 21.15
N ARG A 106 12.54 -8.96 20.28
CA ARG A 106 13.25 -10.19 20.66
C ARG A 106 14.75 -10.02 20.50
N ALA A 107 15.48 -10.05 21.60
CA ALA A 107 16.93 -9.88 21.63
C ALA A 107 17.64 -11.15 22.10
N THR A 108 18.71 -11.51 21.42
CA THR A 108 19.70 -12.50 21.86
C THR A 108 21.07 -11.84 21.82
N LEU A 109 21.84 -11.92 22.90
CA LEU A 109 23.20 -11.37 22.97
C LEU A 109 24.22 -12.50 22.84
N ARG A 110 24.96 -12.52 21.74
CA ARG A 110 26.07 -13.44 21.47
C ARG A 110 27.14 -12.69 20.66
N GLY A 111 28.39 -12.71 21.09
CA GLY A 111 29.48 -12.02 20.38
C GLY A 111 29.25 -10.51 20.15
N SER A 112 30.20 -9.88 19.44
CA SER A 112 30.20 -8.42 19.25
C SER A 112 29.58 -7.95 17.93
N LEU A 113 29.29 -8.86 17.00
CA LEU A 113 28.59 -8.55 15.75
C LEU A 113 27.07 -8.58 15.99
N GLY A 114 26.41 -7.45 15.79
CA GLY A 114 24.96 -7.32 15.91
C GLY A 114 24.25 -7.40 14.55
N VAL A 115 23.06 -8.01 14.55
CA VAL A 115 22.10 -7.99 13.44
C VAL A 115 20.78 -7.47 14.00
N LEU A 116 20.34 -6.30 13.54
CA LEU A 116 19.05 -5.72 13.91
C LEU A 116 18.11 -5.86 12.73
N ALA A 117 17.07 -6.67 12.88
CA ALA A 117 16.11 -6.94 11.83
C ALA A 117 14.73 -6.37 12.18
N VAL A 118 14.20 -5.52 11.32
CA VAL A 118 12.94 -4.80 11.55
C VAL A 118 11.78 -5.55 10.90
N GLY A 119 10.74 -5.84 11.69
CA GLY A 119 9.56 -6.55 11.21
C GLY A 119 9.92 -7.88 10.54
N ALA A 120 9.26 -8.20 9.44
CA ALA A 120 9.40 -9.49 8.74
C ALA A 120 10.83 -9.83 8.25
N ALA A 121 11.76 -8.88 8.25
CA ALA A 121 13.17 -9.16 8.00
C ALA A 121 13.76 -10.10 9.06
N TYR A 122 13.24 -10.07 10.29
CA TYR A 122 13.67 -10.95 11.37
C TYR A 122 13.47 -12.43 11.03
N ALA A 123 12.27 -12.81 10.59
CA ALA A 123 12.00 -14.19 10.18
C ALA A 123 12.94 -14.66 9.05
N LYS A 124 13.28 -13.78 8.09
CA LYS A 124 14.25 -14.10 7.02
C LYS A 124 15.65 -14.40 7.55
N VAL A 125 16.10 -13.65 8.55
CA VAL A 125 17.40 -13.89 9.19
C VAL A 125 17.39 -15.17 9.97
N VAL A 126 16.33 -15.42 10.76
CA VAL A 126 16.19 -16.66 11.53
C VAL A 126 16.21 -17.88 10.61
N ASP A 127 15.46 -17.86 9.50
CA ASP A 127 15.47 -18.94 8.51
C ASP A 127 16.88 -19.17 7.92
N LEU A 128 17.63 -18.08 7.67
CA LEU A 128 18.97 -18.14 7.08
C LEU A 128 20.02 -18.63 8.07
N LEU A 129 19.95 -18.19 9.33
CA LEU A 129 20.87 -18.61 10.39
C LEU A 129 20.60 -20.06 10.80
N GLY A 130 19.34 -20.50 10.80
CA GLY A 130 18.93 -21.82 11.25
C GLY A 130 19.37 -22.11 12.69
N ASP A 131 19.67 -23.37 12.99
CA ASP A 131 20.22 -23.81 14.28
C ASP A 131 21.73 -23.54 14.41
N ALA A 132 22.35 -22.88 13.43
CA ALA A 132 23.77 -22.60 13.50
C ALA A 132 24.03 -21.61 14.66
N GLU A 133 24.57 -22.11 15.76
CA GLU A 133 25.08 -21.27 16.83
C GLU A 133 26.20 -20.39 16.27
N ARG A 134 25.92 -19.10 16.14
CA ARG A 134 26.91 -18.10 15.73
C ARG A 134 27.07 -17.07 16.84
N ASP A 135 28.29 -16.56 16.95
CA ASP A 135 28.65 -15.46 17.84
C ASP A 135 28.13 -14.12 17.30
N CYS A 136 26.84 -14.04 16.98
CA CYS A 136 26.16 -12.81 16.59
C CYS A 136 24.95 -12.50 17.47
N SER A 137 24.86 -11.24 17.88
CA SER A 137 23.75 -10.72 18.66
C SER A 137 22.62 -10.38 17.70
N LEU A 138 21.42 -10.89 17.94
CA LEU A 138 20.27 -10.70 17.07
C LEU A 138 19.21 -9.89 17.79
N LEU A 139 18.63 -8.90 17.12
CA LEU A 139 17.48 -8.14 17.61
C LEU A 139 16.39 -8.07 16.56
N GLY A 140 15.26 -8.72 16.82
CA GLY A 140 14.01 -8.50 16.11
C GLY A 140 13.30 -7.29 16.68
N LEU A 141 13.22 -6.22 15.90
CA LEU A 141 12.59 -4.96 16.29
C LEU A 141 11.19 -4.84 15.68
N THR A 142 10.20 -4.77 16.56
CA THR A 142 8.80 -4.45 16.24
C THR A 142 8.47 -2.98 16.46
N SER A 143 9.16 -2.34 17.39
CA SER A 143 8.97 -0.95 17.81
C SER A 143 9.66 0.05 16.89
N VAL A 144 8.97 0.55 15.85
CA VAL A 144 9.60 1.37 14.78
C VAL A 144 9.47 2.88 15.01
N HIS A 145 8.30 3.36 15.41
CA HIS A 145 8.08 4.78 15.70
C HIS A 145 7.11 4.97 16.87
N PRO A 146 7.50 5.69 17.93
CA PRO A 146 8.87 6.09 18.26
C PRO A 146 9.78 4.87 18.51
N LEU A 147 11.10 5.05 18.37
CA LEU A 147 12.07 4.01 18.73
C LEU A 147 12.19 3.86 20.26
N PRO A 148 12.39 2.64 20.77
CA PRO A 148 12.75 2.37 22.17
C PRO A 148 14.24 2.69 22.38
N GLU A 149 14.55 3.96 22.63
CA GLU A 149 15.91 4.48 22.66
C GLU A 149 16.75 3.88 23.81
N GLU A 150 16.17 3.56 24.96
CA GLU A 150 16.93 3.00 26.09
C GLU A 150 17.35 1.55 25.83
N ALA A 151 16.40 0.69 25.42
CA ALA A 151 16.67 -0.69 25.06
C ALA A 151 17.68 -0.78 23.89
N LEU A 152 17.52 0.06 22.88
CA LEU A 152 18.45 0.11 21.74
C LEU A 152 19.84 0.58 22.14
N LYS A 153 19.99 1.56 23.04
CA LYS A 153 21.32 1.98 23.53
C LYS A 153 22.04 0.84 24.24
N LEU A 154 21.35 0.10 25.10
CA LEU A 154 21.92 -1.05 25.81
C LEU A 154 22.38 -2.13 24.84
N TRP A 155 21.53 -2.49 23.87
CA TRP A 155 21.86 -3.50 22.86
C TRP A 155 23.00 -3.05 21.93
N LEU A 156 22.97 -1.80 21.46
CA LEU A 156 24.06 -1.22 20.65
C LEU A 156 25.37 -1.19 21.42
N GLY A 157 25.36 -0.87 22.72
CA GLY A 157 26.55 -0.83 23.56
C GLY A 157 27.25 -2.18 23.73
N HIS A 158 26.53 -3.29 23.53
CA HIS A 158 27.13 -4.63 23.49
C HIS A 158 27.85 -4.93 22.15
N CYS A 159 27.41 -4.28 21.07
CA CYS A 159 27.88 -4.57 19.72
C CYS A 159 29.01 -3.62 19.28
N SER A 160 30.08 -4.17 18.70
CA SER A 160 31.13 -3.38 18.05
C SER A 160 30.67 -2.88 16.67
N ARG A 161 29.88 -3.70 15.97
CA ARG A 161 29.31 -3.40 14.66
C ARG A 161 27.93 -4.02 14.51
N VAL A 162 27.02 -3.33 13.83
CA VAL A 162 25.62 -3.72 13.65
C VAL A 162 25.21 -3.64 12.19
N LEU A 163 24.61 -4.70 11.67
CA LEU A 163 23.91 -4.70 10.39
C LEU A 163 22.41 -4.46 10.62
N VAL A 164 21.85 -3.41 10.00
CA VAL A 164 20.43 -3.09 10.06
C VAL A 164 19.71 -3.63 8.82
N LEU A 165 18.77 -4.53 9.05
CA LEU A 165 17.96 -5.17 8.02
C LEU A 165 16.54 -4.63 8.07
N GLU A 166 16.19 -3.80 7.10
CA GLU A 166 14.87 -3.19 7.03
C GLU A 166 14.35 -3.04 5.59
N GLU A 167 13.02 -3.16 5.42
CA GLU A 167 12.37 -3.07 4.11
C GLU A 167 11.72 -1.71 3.84
N GLY A 168 11.89 -1.21 2.61
CA GLY A 168 11.30 0.04 2.11
C GLY A 168 12.21 1.26 2.21
N GLY A 169 13.33 1.18 2.95
CA GLY A 169 14.34 2.23 3.07
C GLY A 169 14.90 2.36 4.49
N PRO A 170 16.03 3.08 4.67
CA PRO A 170 16.81 3.15 5.92
C PRO A 170 16.18 4.00 7.04
N PHE A 171 14.95 3.72 7.45
CA PHE A 171 14.26 4.51 8.48
C PHE A 171 14.81 4.27 9.89
N VAL A 172 14.91 3.00 10.29
CA VAL A 172 15.43 2.59 11.61
C VAL A 172 16.94 2.79 11.65
N GLU A 173 17.65 2.51 10.57
CA GLU A 173 19.08 2.78 10.41
C GLU A 173 19.41 4.26 10.71
N HIS A 174 18.67 5.20 10.13
CA HIS A 174 18.84 6.64 10.41
C HIS A 174 18.65 6.95 11.89
N GLY A 175 17.60 6.38 12.49
CA GLY A 175 17.29 6.57 13.92
C GLY A 175 18.39 6.02 14.83
N LEU A 176 18.92 4.84 14.51
CA LEU A 176 19.99 4.18 15.26
C LEU A 176 21.31 4.94 15.16
N ARG A 177 21.69 5.42 13.97
CA ARG A 177 22.89 6.25 13.80
C ARG A 177 22.82 7.52 14.64
N ALA A 178 21.68 8.21 14.58
CA ALA A 178 21.45 9.41 15.39
C ALA A 178 21.46 9.08 16.89
N LEU A 179 20.89 7.95 17.31
CA LEU A 179 20.87 7.50 18.70
C LEU A 179 22.29 7.18 19.19
N ALA A 180 23.06 6.40 18.43
CA ALA A 180 24.43 6.04 18.75
C ALA A 180 25.31 7.29 18.91
N GLN A 181 25.17 8.27 18.02
CA GLN A 181 25.88 9.55 18.11
C GLN A 181 25.51 10.32 19.39
N ARG A 182 24.21 10.49 19.68
CA ARG A 182 23.75 11.19 20.89
C ARG A 182 24.17 10.50 22.19
N ALA A 183 24.31 9.17 22.14
CA ALA A 183 24.72 8.33 23.26
C ALA A 183 26.23 8.11 23.34
N HIS A 184 27.02 8.74 22.46
CA HIS A 184 28.49 8.58 22.38
C HIS A 184 28.96 7.13 22.21
N LEU A 185 28.15 6.29 21.54
CA LEU A 185 28.49 4.90 21.24
C LEU A 185 29.44 4.84 20.02
N ARG A 186 30.45 3.97 20.08
CA ARG A 186 31.41 3.73 19.00
C ARG A 186 30.97 2.65 18.01
N THR A 187 29.78 2.09 18.21
CA THR A 187 29.21 1.02 17.39
C THR A 187 29.13 1.44 15.94
N GLN A 188 29.76 0.66 15.05
CA GLN A 188 29.67 0.88 13.61
C GLN A 188 28.33 0.36 13.11
N ILE A 189 27.51 1.21 12.50
CA ILE A 189 26.22 0.80 11.92
C ILE A 189 26.39 0.69 10.41
N ALA A 190 25.94 -0.43 9.86
CA ALA A 190 25.91 -0.74 8.43
C ALA A 190 24.50 -1.14 8.00
N GLY A 191 24.15 -0.96 6.73
CA GLY A 191 22.80 -1.21 6.24
C GLY A 191 22.63 -0.83 4.78
N ARG A 192 21.56 -0.09 4.48
CA ARG A 192 21.27 0.37 3.12
C ARG A 192 22.04 1.64 2.78
N GLN A 193 22.26 2.56 3.75
CA GLN A 193 22.91 3.84 3.46
C GLN A 193 24.38 3.74 3.03
N ASP A 194 25.06 2.67 3.42
CA ASP A 194 26.46 2.42 3.06
C ASP A 194 26.61 1.34 1.98
N HIS A 195 25.50 0.99 1.31
CA HIS A 195 25.43 0.00 0.24
C HIS A 195 26.01 -1.38 0.64
N VAL A 196 25.95 -1.72 1.92
CA VAL A 196 26.19 -3.09 2.38
C VAL A 196 24.99 -3.97 1.98
N LEU A 197 23.79 -3.41 2.01
CA LEU A 197 22.57 -3.96 1.43
C LEU A 197 22.14 -3.11 0.22
N PRO A 198 21.39 -3.68 -0.74
CA PRO A 198 20.78 -2.92 -1.82
C PRO A 198 19.91 -1.77 -1.29
N GLU A 199 19.91 -0.62 -1.98
CA GLU A 199 19.06 0.52 -1.61
C GLU A 199 17.59 0.28 -1.95
N GLU A 200 17.34 -0.38 -3.08
CA GLU A 200 16.01 -0.70 -3.59
C GLU A 200 15.63 -2.16 -3.34
N GLY A 201 14.37 -2.49 -3.64
CA GLY A 201 13.89 -3.86 -3.66
C GLY A 201 13.61 -4.48 -2.28
N GLU A 202 12.99 -5.64 -2.32
CA GLU A 202 12.77 -6.51 -1.17
C GLU A 202 14.10 -7.13 -0.72
N LEU A 203 14.34 -7.23 0.58
CA LEU A 203 15.53 -7.91 1.09
C LEU A 203 15.43 -9.42 0.84
N SER A 204 16.34 -9.98 0.04
CA SER A 204 16.44 -11.42 -0.17
C SER A 204 17.38 -12.08 0.84
N GLY A 205 17.25 -13.40 1.01
CA GLY A 205 18.21 -14.18 1.82
C GLY A 205 19.64 -14.09 1.27
N ARG A 206 19.80 -13.94 -0.04
CA ARG A 206 21.09 -13.68 -0.70
C ARG A 206 21.70 -12.37 -0.24
N ASP A 207 20.92 -11.29 -0.22
CA ASP A 207 21.40 -9.96 0.21
C ASP A 207 21.88 -10.01 1.66
N ILE A 208 21.12 -10.67 2.54
CA ILE A 208 21.46 -10.84 3.94
C ILE A 208 22.75 -11.67 4.10
N ALA A 209 22.85 -12.81 3.43
CA ALA A 209 24.04 -13.68 3.50
C ALA A 209 25.30 -12.97 3.02
N MET A 210 25.20 -12.25 1.89
CA MET A 210 26.30 -11.46 1.32
C MET A 210 26.72 -10.31 2.24
N ALA A 211 25.76 -9.58 2.81
CA ALA A 211 26.03 -8.50 3.75
C ALA A 211 26.74 -8.99 5.01
N LEU A 212 26.26 -10.08 5.61
CA LEU A 212 26.89 -10.68 6.79
C LEU A 212 28.32 -11.13 6.51
N ARG A 213 28.56 -11.80 5.36
CA ARG A 213 29.91 -12.19 4.93
C ARG A 213 30.83 -11.00 4.67
N ARG A 214 30.29 -9.88 4.17
CA ARG A 214 31.06 -8.65 3.95
C ARG A 214 31.45 -7.99 5.26
N LEU A 215 30.57 -8.04 6.26
CA LEU A 215 30.91 -7.57 7.60
C LEU A 215 31.96 -8.49 8.20
N ASP A 216 31.65 -9.77 8.33
CA ASP A 216 32.54 -10.76 8.93
C ASP A 216 32.82 -11.90 7.94
N PRO A 217 34.01 -11.93 7.31
CA PRO A 217 34.38 -12.96 6.36
C PRO A 217 34.38 -14.39 6.94
N SER A 218 34.43 -14.55 8.27
CA SER A 218 34.31 -15.85 8.92
C SER A 218 32.88 -16.42 8.86
N ILE A 219 31.88 -15.57 8.60
CA ILE A 219 30.50 -16.00 8.41
C ILE A 219 30.34 -16.65 7.04
N ALA A 220 30.45 -17.98 7.04
CA ALA A 220 30.05 -18.83 5.92
C ALA A 220 28.58 -19.21 6.05
N LEU A 221 27.68 -18.45 5.42
CA LEU A 221 26.27 -18.82 5.25
C LEU A 221 26.07 -19.37 3.83
N PRO A 222 25.24 -20.42 3.65
CA PRO A 222 24.83 -20.81 2.32
C PRO A 222 24.11 -19.62 1.69
N VAL A 223 24.49 -19.26 0.46
CA VAL A 223 23.81 -18.19 -0.28
C VAL A 223 22.60 -18.82 -0.94
N PRO A 224 21.37 -18.50 -0.52
CA PRO A 224 20.19 -19.09 -1.14
C PRO A 224 20.10 -18.65 -2.60
N GLU A 225 19.67 -19.56 -3.47
CA GLU A 225 19.32 -19.17 -4.83
C GLU A 225 18.18 -18.15 -4.80
N THR A 226 18.34 -17.08 -5.58
CA THR A 226 17.28 -16.10 -5.76
C THR A 226 16.28 -16.70 -6.74
N LEU A 227 15.28 -17.40 -6.23
CA LEU A 227 14.18 -17.88 -7.06
C LEU A 227 13.46 -16.67 -7.68
N ALA A 228 13.23 -16.74 -8.99
CA ALA A 228 12.42 -15.75 -9.68
C ALA A 228 11.03 -15.75 -9.04
N ARG A 229 10.68 -14.67 -8.35
CA ARG A 229 9.35 -14.50 -7.77
C ARG A 229 8.41 -14.11 -8.90
N GLU A 230 7.30 -14.84 -9.03
CA GLU A 230 6.20 -14.38 -9.88
C GLU A 230 5.75 -13.01 -9.39
N MET A 231 5.84 -12.00 -10.25
CA MET A 231 5.28 -10.68 -9.97
C MET A 231 3.84 -10.67 -10.47
N PRO A 232 2.82 -10.60 -9.61
CA PRO A 232 1.43 -10.59 -10.07
C PRO A 232 1.11 -9.43 -11.01
N SER A 233 1.93 -8.37 -11.00
CA SER A 233 1.86 -7.22 -11.90
C SER A 233 2.30 -7.51 -13.33
N THR A 234 3.09 -8.58 -13.57
CA THR A 234 3.46 -9.00 -14.94
C THR A 234 2.42 -9.92 -15.56
N ALA A 235 1.47 -10.42 -14.77
CA ALA A 235 0.33 -11.15 -15.30
C ALA A 235 -0.62 -10.18 -16.02
N GLY A 236 -0.98 -10.52 -17.25
CA GLY A 236 -1.99 -9.80 -18.02
C GLY A 236 -3.39 -9.87 -17.41
N LEU A 237 -4.37 -9.39 -18.17
CA LEU A 237 -5.78 -9.61 -17.84
C LEU A 237 -6.07 -11.12 -17.72
N CYS A 238 -7.05 -11.47 -16.89
CA CYS A 238 -7.48 -12.86 -16.74
C CYS A 238 -7.96 -13.44 -18.08
N PRO A 239 -7.87 -14.77 -18.28
CA PRO A 239 -8.59 -15.43 -19.37
C PRO A 239 -10.06 -15.02 -19.37
N GLN A 240 -10.63 -14.79 -20.56
CA GLN A 240 -12.03 -14.38 -20.75
C GLN A 240 -12.40 -13.03 -20.12
N CYS A 241 -11.43 -12.21 -19.72
CA CYS A 241 -11.70 -10.87 -19.20
C CYS A 241 -12.31 -9.97 -20.28
N LEU A 242 -13.56 -9.54 -20.04
CA LEU A 242 -14.31 -8.65 -20.93
C LEU A 242 -13.68 -7.26 -21.12
N TYR A 243 -12.73 -6.86 -20.27
CA TYR A 243 -11.95 -5.65 -20.51
C TYR A 243 -10.91 -5.78 -21.62
N ALA A 244 -10.46 -6.99 -21.98
CA ALA A 244 -9.52 -7.16 -23.07
C ALA A 244 -10.06 -6.63 -24.41
N PRO A 245 -11.25 -7.06 -24.89
CA PRO A 245 -11.84 -6.48 -26.11
C PRO A 245 -12.22 -5.00 -25.95
N ALA A 246 -12.56 -4.54 -24.74
CA ALA A 246 -12.88 -3.14 -24.51
C ALA A 246 -11.67 -2.19 -24.61
N PHE A 247 -10.52 -2.60 -24.06
CA PHE A 247 -9.28 -1.85 -24.23
C PHE A 247 -8.80 -1.85 -25.68
N ALA A 248 -8.97 -2.98 -26.40
CA ALA A 248 -8.70 -3.03 -27.84
C ALA A 248 -9.59 -2.04 -28.62
N ALA A 249 -10.89 -1.96 -28.28
CA ALA A 249 -11.81 -0.99 -28.88
C ALA A 249 -11.37 0.46 -28.60
N LEU A 250 -10.96 0.78 -27.37
CA LEU A 250 -10.43 2.10 -27.02
C LEU A 250 -9.16 2.45 -27.81
N ALA A 251 -8.22 1.50 -27.91
CA ALA A 251 -6.99 1.69 -28.69
C ALA A 251 -7.30 1.93 -30.17
N ALA A 252 -8.21 1.13 -30.76
CA ALA A 252 -8.65 1.29 -32.14
C ALA A 252 -9.37 2.63 -32.35
N ALA A 253 -10.25 3.04 -31.44
CA ALA A 253 -10.95 4.32 -31.49
C ALA A 253 -9.97 5.50 -31.48
N MET A 254 -9.00 5.51 -30.55
CA MET A 254 -7.93 6.52 -30.51
C MET A 254 -7.09 6.54 -31.80
N HIS A 255 -6.78 5.37 -32.38
CA HIS A 255 -6.06 5.30 -33.64
C HIS A 255 -6.85 5.97 -34.78
N ARG A 256 -8.13 5.60 -34.94
CA ARG A 256 -9.02 6.15 -35.99
C ARG A 256 -9.28 7.65 -35.84
N THR A 257 -9.29 8.16 -34.61
CA THR A 257 -9.68 9.55 -34.30
C THR A 257 -8.48 10.50 -34.15
N GLY A 258 -7.28 10.11 -34.58
CA GLY A 258 -6.11 11.02 -34.65
C GLY A 258 -4.79 10.42 -34.18
N GLY A 259 -4.74 9.11 -33.93
CA GLY A 259 -3.54 8.39 -33.56
C GLY A 259 -3.23 8.48 -32.05
N ARG A 260 -2.48 7.51 -31.53
CA ARG A 260 -2.23 7.37 -30.08
C ARG A 260 -1.58 8.61 -29.44
N ARG A 261 -0.75 9.36 -30.18
CA ARG A 261 -0.07 10.58 -29.69
C ARG A 261 -1.01 11.76 -29.42
N ARG A 262 -2.22 11.75 -29.99
CA ARG A 262 -3.26 12.74 -29.73
C ARG A 262 -3.87 12.60 -28.32
N TYR A 263 -3.69 11.44 -27.67
CA TYR A 263 -4.34 11.13 -26.41
C TYR A 263 -3.33 11.04 -25.26
N LEU A 264 -3.72 11.54 -24.10
CA LEU A 264 -3.08 11.27 -22.82
C LEU A 264 -4.01 10.36 -22.01
N VAL A 265 -3.55 9.15 -21.69
CA VAL A 265 -4.34 8.15 -20.98
C VAL A 265 -3.88 8.08 -19.53
N THR A 266 -4.71 8.51 -18.60
CA THR A 266 -4.47 8.32 -17.17
C THR A 266 -5.08 7.02 -16.70
N GLY A 267 -4.46 6.44 -15.67
CA GLY A 267 -5.01 5.30 -14.96
C GLY A 267 -4.55 5.28 -13.52
N GLU A 268 -4.88 4.19 -12.86
CA GLU A 268 -4.69 3.99 -11.43
C GLU A 268 -4.47 2.50 -11.14
N THR A 269 -4.43 2.10 -9.87
CA THR A 269 -4.25 0.68 -9.51
C THR A 269 -5.52 -0.11 -9.83
N GLY A 270 -5.49 -0.99 -10.83
CA GLY A 270 -6.66 -1.78 -11.24
C GLY A 270 -6.37 -2.68 -12.45
N CYS A 271 -7.42 -3.27 -13.03
CA CYS A 271 -7.30 -4.12 -14.22
C CYS A 271 -6.61 -3.43 -15.41
N MET A 272 -6.74 -2.10 -15.52
CA MET A 272 -6.03 -1.29 -16.51
C MET A 272 -4.49 -1.40 -16.42
N VAL A 273 -3.93 -1.68 -15.22
CA VAL A 273 -2.48 -1.91 -15.06
C VAL A 273 -2.08 -3.23 -15.69
N ARG A 274 -2.91 -4.27 -15.57
CA ARG A 274 -2.67 -5.58 -16.23
C ARG A 274 -2.85 -5.52 -17.74
N ALA A 275 -3.66 -4.58 -18.22
CA ALA A 275 -3.82 -4.30 -19.64
C ALA A 275 -2.72 -3.41 -20.22
N HIS A 276 -1.89 -2.80 -19.36
CA HIS A 276 -0.81 -1.91 -19.78
C HIS A 276 0.22 -2.66 -20.62
N GLY A 277 0.48 -2.16 -21.82
CA GLY A 277 1.47 -2.74 -22.74
C GLY A 277 0.93 -3.90 -23.58
N SER A 278 -0.27 -4.41 -23.29
CA SER A 278 -0.93 -5.47 -24.07
C SER A 278 -2.12 -4.97 -24.88
N ALA A 279 -3.10 -4.33 -24.22
CA ALA A 279 -4.34 -3.87 -24.85
C ALA A 279 -4.54 -2.34 -24.77
N VAL A 280 -3.94 -1.69 -23.78
CA VAL A 280 -3.91 -0.23 -23.64
C VAL A 280 -2.53 0.23 -23.19
N ARG A 281 -2.18 1.49 -23.44
CA ARG A 281 -0.99 2.11 -22.88
C ARG A 281 -1.42 3.30 -22.03
N LEU A 282 -1.03 3.29 -20.76
CA LEU A 282 -1.18 4.42 -19.84
C LEU A 282 0.00 5.37 -20.04
N ASP A 283 -0.24 6.67 -20.01
CA ASP A 283 0.81 7.69 -19.99
C ASP A 283 1.15 8.10 -18.55
N VAL A 284 0.14 8.18 -17.67
CA VAL A 284 0.32 8.59 -16.27
C VAL A 284 -0.50 7.69 -15.34
N LYS A 285 0.13 7.17 -14.28
CA LYS A 285 -0.51 6.37 -13.23
C LYS A 285 0.14 6.66 -11.88
N LEU A 286 -0.65 6.98 -10.86
CA LEU A 286 -0.16 7.19 -9.48
C LEU A 286 -0.76 6.18 -8.50
N SER A 287 -1.68 6.61 -7.62
CA SER A 287 -2.34 5.76 -6.63
C SER A 287 -3.73 5.31 -7.09
N LEU A 288 -4.36 4.42 -6.32
CA LEU A 288 -5.79 4.16 -6.43
C LEU A 288 -6.55 5.50 -6.29
N GLY A 289 -7.55 5.72 -7.13
CA GLY A 289 -8.42 6.87 -7.05
C GLY A 289 -7.80 8.22 -7.45
N ALA A 290 -6.68 8.20 -8.19
CA ALA A 290 -5.99 9.39 -8.66
C ALA A 290 -6.25 9.72 -10.14
N SER A 291 -6.91 8.84 -10.89
CA SER A 291 -6.99 8.94 -12.34
C SER A 291 -7.74 10.19 -12.79
N LEU A 292 -8.94 10.44 -12.26
CA LEU A 292 -9.73 11.60 -12.64
C LEU A 292 -9.08 12.94 -12.26
N GLY A 293 -8.45 13.01 -11.08
CA GLY A 293 -7.73 14.21 -10.65
C GLY A 293 -6.50 14.51 -11.52
N LEU A 294 -5.74 13.47 -11.89
CA LEU A 294 -4.64 13.59 -12.85
C LEU A 294 -5.14 14.01 -14.22
N ALA A 295 -6.25 13.42 -14.67
CA ALA A 295 -6.82 13.71 -15.96
C ALA A 295 -7.29 15.16 -16.06
N LEU A 296 -7.93 15.68 -15.00
CA LEU A 296 -8.30 17.09 -14.90
C LEU A 296 -7.07 18.00 -15.02
N GLY A 297 -6.03 17.75 -14.21
CA GLY A 297 -4.81 18.57 -14.25
C GLY A 297 -4.09 18.51 -15.60
N LEU A 298 -4.08 17.34 -16.26
CA LEU A 298 -3.53 17.21 -17.61
C LEU A 298 -4.38 17.96 -18.62
N ALA A 299 -5.72 17.90 -18.53
CA ALA A 299 -6.63 18.60 -19.43
C ALA A 299 -6.53 20.13 -19.27
N GLU A 300 -6.24 20.62 -18.07
CA GLU A 300 -5.92 22.05 -17.84
C GLU A 300 -4.56 22.45 -18.44
N ALA A 301 -3.58 21.55 -18.40
CA ALA A 301 -2.21 21.86 -18.81
C ALA A 301 -1.94 21.65 -20.31
N THR A 302 -2.80 20.93 -21.04
CA THR A 302 -2.58 20.59 -22.46
C THR A 302 -3.62 21.21 -23.37
N GLU A 303 -3.16 21.79 -24.49
CA GLU A 303 -4.06 22.40 -25.50
C GLU A 303 -4.22 21.52 -26.75
N ARG A 304 -3.32 20.56 -26.96
CA ARG A 304 -3.24 19.79 -28.23
C ARG A 304 -3.68 18.34 -28.11
N GLN A 305 -3.69 17.81 -26.89
CA GLN A 305 -3.99 16.42 -26.63
C GLN A 305 -5.34 16.29 -25.94
N ARG A 306 -6.07 15.23 -26.26
CA ARG A 306 -7.30 14.85 -25.56
C ARG A 306 -6.92 13.98 -24.38
N VAL A 307 -7.61 14.14 -23.25
CA VAL A 307 -7.33 13.32 -22.06
C VAL A 307 -8.38 12.22 -21.92
N VAL A 308 -7.92 11.02 -21.59
CA VAL A 308 -8.75 9.85 -21.31
C VAL A 308 -8.43 9.35 -19.90
N ALA A 309 -9.42 9.38 -19.01
CA ALA A 309 -9.30 8.83 -17.67
C ALA A 309 -9.88 7.42 -17.61
N LEU A 310 -9.04 6.43 -17.31
CA LEU A 310 -9.50 5.09 -16.97
C LEU A 310 -9.71 5.00 -15.46
N VAL A 311 -10.93 4.62 -15.04
CA VAL A 311 -11.34 4.62 -13.62
C VAL A 311 -11.96 3.26 -13.31
N GLY A 312 -11.54 2.58 -12.24
CA GLY A 312 -12.26 1.41 -11.74
C GLY A 312 -13.51 1.81 -10.93
N ASP A 313 -14.56 0.99 -10.95
CA ASP A 313 -15.73 1.13 -10.08
C ASP A 313 -15.38 1.27 -8.58
N SER A 314 -14.56 0.35 -8.07
CA SER A 314 -14.09 0.37 -6.67
C SER A 314 -13.37 1.68 -6.34
N SER A 315 -12.58 2.21 -7.26
CA SER A 315 -11.88 3.48 -7.12
C SER A 315 -12.77 4.69 -7.24
N PHE A 316 -13.79 4.62 -8.11
CA PHE A 316 -14.84 5.61 -8.21
C PHE A 316 -15.49 5.81 -6.85
N PHE A 317 -15.94 4.72 -6.22
CA PHE A 317 -16.53 4.77 -4.89
C PHE A 317 -15.52 5.09 -3.77
N HIS A 318 -14.24 4.76 -3.94
CA HIS A 318 -13.20 5.03 -2.95
C HIS A 318 -12.90 6.53 -2.83
N SER A 319 -12.64 7.21 -3.95
CA SER A 319 -12.29 8.64 -3.91
C SER A 319 -12.55 9.42 -5.19
N GLU A 320 -12.69 8.80 -6.36
CA GLU A 320 -12.84 9.60 -7.60
C GLU A 320 -14.19 10.30 -7.69
N VAL A 321 -15.22 9.74 -7.03
CA VAL A 321 -16.51 10.40 -6.85
C VAL A 321 -16.38 11.81 -6.25
N THR A 322 -15.35 12.07 -5.45
CA THR A 322 -15.10 13.40 -4.86
C THR A 322 -14.47 14.39 -5.83
N ALA A 323 -13.79 13.91 -6.88
CA ALA A 323 -13.21 14.74 -7.92
C ALA A 323 -14.21 15.09 -9.03
N LEU A 324 -15.25 14.27 -9.20
CA LEU A 324 -16.23 14.42 -10.29
C LEU A 324 -16.93 15.79 -10.32
N PRO A 325 -17.39 16.38 -9.20
CA PRO A 325 -18.02 17.71 -9.24
C PRO A 325 -17.09 18.79 -9.82
N LEU A 326 -15.80 18.75 -9.48
CA LEU A 326 -14.81 19.68 -10.03
C LEU A 326 -14.55 19.43 -11.51
N VAL A 327 -14.51 18.17 -11.94
CA VAL A 327 -14.37 17.84 -13.37
C VAL A 327 -15.54 18.37 -14.19
N ILE A 328 -16.77 18.22 -13.69
CA ILE A 328 -17.99 18.72 -14.35
C ILE A 328 -17.96 20.25 -14.43
N ASP A 329 -17.65 20.92 -13.31
CA ASP A 329 -17.56 22.39 -13.23
C ASP A 329 -16.56 22.95 -14.25
N ARG A 330 -15.38 22.31 -14.37
CA ARG A 330 -14.35 22.75 -15.31
C ARG A 330 -14.71 22.50 -16.77
N GLY A 331 -15.54 21.50 -17.06
CA GLY A 331 -16.11 21.28 -18.39
C GLY A 331 -15.08 21.05 -19.50
N LEU A 332 -13.85 20.63 -19.16
CA LEU A 332 -12.76 20.44 -20.12
C LEU A 332 -12.99 19.22 -21.01
N ASP A 333 -12.27 19.18 -22.14
CA ASP A 333 -12.29 18.10 -23.11
C ASP A 333 -11.67 16.80 -22.54
N LEU A 334 -12.48 16.04 -21.81
CA LEU A 334 -12.07 14.87 -21.05
C LEU A 334 -13.02 13.69 -21.29
N THR A 335 -12.48 12.55 -21.70
CA THR A 335 -13.23 11.29 -21.74
C THR A 335 -12.94 10.45 -20.50
N VAL A 336 -13.95 10.17 -19.69
CA VAL A 336 -13.86 9.27 -18.54
C VAL A 336 -14.45 7.92 -18.93
N VAL A 337 -13.65 6.87 -18.85
CA VAL A 337 -14.09 5.49 -19.07
C VAL A 337 -14.03 4.76 -17.74
N VAL A 338 -15.20 4.49 -17.17
CA VAL A 338 -15.34 3.73 -15.94
C VAL A 338 -15.44 2.26 -16.27
N LEU A 339 -14.62 1.46 -15.62
CA LEU A 339 -14.55 0.01 -15.69
C LEU A 339 -15.35 -0.55 -14.51
N ASP A 340 -16.60 -0.94 -14.76
CA ASP A 340 -17.51 -1.47 -13.75
C ASP A 340 -17.61 -2.99 -13.88
N ASN A 341 -16.93 -3.72 -12.98
CA ASN A 341 -17.01 -5.19 -12.93
C ASN A 341 -17.78 -5.70 -11.71
N GLY A 342 -18.30 -4.78 -10.90
CA GLY A 342 -19.09 -5.02 -9.72
C GLY A 342 -18.29 -5.41 -8.47
N LEU A 343 -16.95 -5.37 -8.48
CA LEU A 343 -16.11 -5.75 -7.34
C LEU A 343 -14.67 -5.20 -7.38
N THR A 344 -13.94 -5.35 -6.27
CA THR A 344 -12.51 -4.98 -6.23
C THR A 344 -11.65 -6.17 -6.67
N GLY A 345 -11.45 -6.32 -7.98
CA GLY A 345 -10.85 -7.52 -8.58
C GLY A 345 -9.41 -7.82 -8.14
N LEU A 346 -8.53 -6.80 -8.08
CA LEU A 346 -7.12 -7.01 -7.73
C LEU A 346 -6.87 -7.35 -6.25
N THR A 347 -7.83 -7.08 -5.36
CA THR A 347 -7.72 -7.37 -3.93
C THR A 347 -8.37 -8.70 -3.53
N GLY A 348 -8.73 -9.53 -4.51
CA GLY A 348 -9.35 -10.83 -4.27
C GLY A 348 -10.89 -10.81 -4.26
N GLY A 349 -11.52 -9.84 -4.94
CA GLY A 349 -12.97 -9.81 -5.07
C GLY A 349 -13.70 -9.13 -3.92
N GLN A 350 -13.05 -8.18 -3.24
CA GLN A 350 -13.69 -7.48 -2.11
C GLN A 350 -14.89 -6.65 -2.59
N PRO A 351 -16.00 -6.63 -1.84
CA PRO A 351 -17.17 -5.85 -2.21
C PRO A 351 -16.91 -4.35 -2.01
N HIS A 352 -17.59 -3.53 -2.80
CA HIS A 352 -17.67 -2.08 -2.65
C HIS A 352 -19.15 -1.64 -2.76
N PRO A 353 -19.49 -0.34 -2.65
CA PRO A 353 -20.90 0.09 -2.68
C PRO A 353 -21.70 -0.35 -3.92
N GLY A 354 -21.03 -0.59 -5.05
CA GLY A 354 -21.65 -1.12 -6.28
C GLY A 354 -21.99 -2.62 -6.22
N SER A 355 -21.38 -3.39 -5.31
CA SER A 355 -21.56 -4.84 -5.18
C SER A 355 -22.77 -5.24 -4.31
N ALA A 356 -23.52 -4.29 -3.77
CA ALA A 356 -24.62 -4.52 -2.82
C ALA A 356 -24.27 -5.26 -1.50
N PRO A 357 -23.13 -5.01 -0.81
CA PRO A 357 -22.74 -5.77 0.38
C PRO A 357 -23.74 -5.71 1.55
N GLN A 358 -24.66 -4.73 1.57
CA GLN A 358 -25.69 -4.55 2.59
C GLN A 358 -27.11 -4.52 2.00
N GLY A 359 -27.31 -5.06 0.79
CA GLY A 359 -28.64 -5.28 0.19
C GLY A 359 -28.86 -4.54 -1.13
N ARG A 360 -28.79 -3.20 -1.16
CA ARG A 360 -29.02 -2.41 -2.39
C ARG A 360 -27.71 -1.88 -2.99
N PRO A 361 -27.35 -2.25 -4.23
CA PRO A 361 -26.17 -1.70 -4.89
C PRO A 361 -26.38 -0.22 -5.19
N THR A 362 -25.34 0.57 -4.99
CA THR A 362 -25.29 1.94 -5.52
C THR A 362 -24.90 1.85 -6.98
N ARG A 363 -25.82 2.20 -7.88
CA ARG A 363 -25.54 2.20 -9.32
C ARG A 363 -24.65 3.39 -9.65
N LEU A 364 -23.53 3.13 -10.31
CA LEU A 364 -22.57 4.17 -10.66
C LEU A 364 -23.21 5.25 -11.55
N ALA A 365 -24.06 4.84 -12.49
CA ALA A 365 -24.79 5.76 -13.35
C ALA A 365 -25.70 6.72 -12.56
N ASP A 366 -26.32 6.26 -11.48
CA ASP A 366 -27.19 7.10 -10.64
C ASP A 366 -26.37 8.13 -9.85
N CYS A 367 -25.16 7.76 -9.39
CA CYS A 367 -24.22 8.71 -8.79
C CYS A 367 -23.81 9.80 -9.77
N CYS A 368 -23.52 9.44 -11.03
CA CYS A 368 -23.15 10.39 -12.07
C CYS A 368 -24.28 11.40 -12.32
N ARG A 369 -25.51 10.90 -12.49
CA ARG A 369 -26.69 11.74 -12.70
C ARG A 369 -26.95 12.67 -11.52
N ALA A 370 -26.81 12.18 -10.30
CA ALA A 370 -26.96 12.99 -9.09
C ALA A 370 -25.93 14.13 -9.01
N MET A 371 -24.76 13.98 -9.65
CA MET A 371 -23.73 15.03 -9.76
C MET A 371 -23.90 15.93 -10.98
N GLY A 372 -24.86 15.67 -11.86
CA GLY A 372 -25.17 16.50 -13.01
C GLY A 372 -24.50 16.09 -14.32
N ILE A 373 -24.00 14.84 -14.43
CA ILE A 373 -23.48 14.30 -15.69
C ILE A 373 -24.24 13.03 -16.09
N GLU A 374 -24.74 12.98 -17.33
CA GLU A 374 -25.40 11.79 -17.88
C GLU A 374 -24.32 10.86 -18.47
N PRO A 375 -24.12 9.65 -17.90
CA PRO A 375 -23.17 8.70 -18.44
C PRO A 375 -23.79 7.87 -19.57
N THR A 376 -23.00 7.56 -20.59
CA THR A 376 -23.36 6.51 -21.56
C THR A 376 -22.96 5.15 -20.98
N VAL A 377 -23.96 4.33 -20.66
CA VAL A 377 -23.74 2.97 -20.15
C VAL A 377 -23.61 1.99 -21.32
N VAL A 378 -22.54 1.19 -21.32
CA VAL A 378 -22.29 0.12 -22.30
C VAL A 378 -22.09 -1.18 -21.55
N VAL A 379 -22.95 -2.15 -21.82
CA VAL A 379 -22.86 -3.50 -21.25
C VAL A 379 -22.05 -4.39 -22.19
N MET A 380 -21.00 -5.01 -21.67
CA MET A 380 -20.18 -5.95 -22.44
C MET A 380 -20.91 -7.30 -22.59
N ALA A 381 -21.52 -7.48 -23.76
CA ALA A 381 -22.09 -8.73 -24.26
C ALA A 381 -21.56 -9.03 -25.68
N SER A 382 -21.94 -10.17 -26.28
CA SER A 382 -21.46 -10.60 -27.60
C SER A 382 -21.76 -9.60 -28.73
N ASP A 383 -22.79 -8.77 -28.58
CA ASP A 383 -23.20 -7.69 -29.50
C ASP A 383 -22.74 -6.29 -29.04
N GLY A 384 -22.27 -6.14 -27.80
CA GLY A 384 -21.89 -4.86 -27.20
C GLY A 384 -20.64 -4.21 -27.80
N GLN A 385 -19.84 -4.94 -28.57
CA GLN A 385 -18.58 -4.44 -29.13
C GLN A 385 -18.78 -3.28 -30.11
N GLN A 386 -19.78 -3.36 -30.99
CA GLN A 386 -20.04 -2.29 -31.96
C GLN A 386 -20.58 -1.03 -31.28
N ALA A 387 -21.45 -1.21 -30.28
CA ALA A 387 -21.96 -0.11 -29.45
C ALA A 387 -20.82 0.59 -28.69
N LEU A 388 -19.89 -0.19 -28.13
CA LEU A 388 -18.70 0.33 -27.46
C LEU A 388 -17.83 1.15 -28.40
N GLU A 389 -17.50 0.60 -29.58
CA GLU A 389 -16.65 1.30 -30.54
C GLU A 389 -17.22 2.63 -31.00
N SER A 390 -18.53 2.68 -31.28
CA SER A 390 -19.25 3.90 -31.64
C SER A 390 -19.27 4.92 -30.50
N THR A 391 -19.55 4.44 -29.28
CA THR A 391 -19.59 5.27 -28.07
C THR A 391 -18.23 5.88 -27.78
N LEU A 392 -17.16 5.10 -27.83
CA LEU A 392 -15.79 5.58 -27.60
C LEU A 392 -15.34 6.56 -28.68
N ALA A 393 -15.61 6.29 -29.96
CA ALA A 393 -15.26 7.23 -31.03
C ALA A 393 -15.96 8.59 -30.86
N THR A 394 -17.22 8.57 -30.44
CA THR A 394 -17.99 9.79 -30.13
C THR A 394 -17.42 10.51 -28.91
N ALA A 395 -17.22 9.78 -27.81
CA ALA A 395 -16.75 10.34 -26.55
C ALA A 395 -15.35 10.97 -26.65
N LEU A 396 -14.46 10.40 -27.48
CA LEU A 396 -13.09 10.89 -27.69
C LEU A 396 -12.99 12.16 -28.54
N THR A 397 -14.05 12.50 -29.30
CA THR A 397 -14.01 13.59 -30.27
C THR A 397 -14.91 14.77 -29.92
N GLN A 398 -15.94 14.54 -29.09
CA GLN A 398 -16.83 15.60 -28.66
C GLN A 398 -16.21 16.53 -27.61
N PRO A 399 -16.63 17.82 -27.58
CA PRO A 399 -16.18 18.77 -26.58
C PRO A 399 -16.85 18.57 -25.22
N GLY A 400 -16.14 18.93 -24.16
CA GLY A 400 -16.54 18.79 -22.77
C GLY A 400 -16.37 17.39 -22.20
N VAL A 401 -16.80 17.22 -20.95
CA VAL A 401 -16.65 15.95 -20.23
C VAL A 401 -17.59 14.91 -20.82
N ARG A 402 -17.07 13.72 -21.12
CA ARG A 402 -17.84 12.56 -21.58
C ARG A 402 -17.57 11.38 -20.69
N MET A 403 -18.63 10.82 -20.12
CA MET A 403 -18.53 9.68 -19.20
C MET A 403 -19.13 8.44 -19.85
N VAL A 404 -18.30 7.41 -19.97
CA VAL A 404 -18.68 6.09 -20.48
C VAL A 404 -18.54 5.10 -19.34
N VAL A 405 -19.64 4.44 -18.96
CA VAL A 405 -19.64 3.39 -17.93
C VAL A 405 -19.67 2.05 -18.64
N LEU A 406 -18.58 1.31 -18.55
CA LEU A 406 -18.42 0.00 -19.13
C LEU A 406 -18.76 -1.07 -18.09
N GLU A 407 -19.95 -1.64 -18.18
CA GLU A 407 -20.37 -2.76 -17.34
C GLU A 407 -19.83 -4.06 -17.93
N ALA A 408 -18.90 -4.69 -17.23
CA ALA A 408 -18.19 -5.88 -17.67
C ALA A 408 -17.89 -6.79 -16.46
N PRO A 409 -18.81 -7.72 -16.11
CA PRO A 409 -18.67 -8.64 -14.99
C PRO A 409 -17.28 -9.29 -14.89
N CYS A 410 -16.74 -9.36 -13.67
CA CYS A 410 -15.46 -10.03 -13.45
C CYS A 410 -15.60 -11.56 -13.63
N PRO A 411 -14.93 -12.20 -14.60
CA PRO A 411 -15.10 -13.65 -14.84
C PRO A 411 -14.53 -14.52 -13.71
N ARG A 412 -13.70 -13.95 -12.83
CA ARG A 412 -13.06 -14.69 -11.73
C ARG A 412 -13.87 -14.72 -10.45
N TYR A 413 -14.66 -13.68 -10.21
CA TYR A 413 -15.25 -13.42 -8.89
C TYR A 413 -16.75 -13.10 -8.95
N ASN A 414 -17.33 -12.91 -10.13
CA ASN A 414 -18.77 -12.67 -10.24
C ASN A 414 -19.52 -14.01 -10.11
N PRO A 415 -20.46 -14.14 -9.15
CA PRO A 415 -21.18 -15.38 -8.89
C PRO A 415 -22.15 -15.85 -10.00
N LEU A 416 -22.35 -15.07 -11.07
CA LEU A 416 -23.28 -15.46 -12.15
C LEU A 416 -22.76 -16.52 -13.14
N GLU A 417 -21.51 -16.99 -13.02
CA GLU A 417 -20.93 -18.02 -13.92
C GLU A 417 -20.34 -19.26 -13.23
N VAL A 418 -20.41 -19.39 -11.90
CA VAL A 418 -19.97 -20.63 -11.23
C VAL A 418 -21.00 -21.76 -11.31
N GLU A 419 -22.21 -21.49 -11.81
CA GLU A 419 -23.25 -22.52 -12.04
C GLU A 419 -23.53 -22.82 -13.54
N ARG A 420 -22.75 -22.29 -14.48
CA ARG A 420 -22.96 -22.51 -15.94
C ARG A 420 -21.73 -22.92 -16.76
N LEU A 421 -20.65 -23.33 -16.12
CA LEU A 421 -19.57 -24.14 -16.68
C LEU A 421 -19.50 -25.46 -15.91
#